data_AF-A0A7S1L3L4-F1
#
_entry.id   AF-A0A7S1L3L4-F1
#
_cell.length_a   1.000
_cell.length_b   1.000
_cell.length_c   1.000
_cell.angle_alpha   90.00
_cell.angle_beta   90.00
_cell.angle_gamma   90.00
#
_symmetry.space_group_name_H-M   'P 1'
#
loop_
_entity.id
_entity.type
_entity.pdbx_description
1 polymer ?
#
loop_
_entity_poly.entity_id
_entity_poly.type
_entity_poly.pdbx_seq_one_letter_code
_entity_poly.pdbx_strand_id
1 'polypeptide(L)'
;FLYFIGIETYFTNTTKLMRVPLRAVVALSGGVDSSVAAALLVKYGRHVGVDVVGAAHMTNWSAASEADGADSSAPPLGCGAEKDLAAAVADRLRLPFHHCEFEADFFTLVFRPTVDAFRGGGSANPDCVCNRAIKFDRFAHHARRAF
;
A
#
# COMPACT_ATOMS: atom_id res chain seq x y z
N PHE A 1 0.49 6.22 0.16
CA PHE A 1 0.39 6.30 -1.32
C PHE A 1 -1.04 5.90 -1.73
N LEU A 2 -1.65 6.58 -2.70
CA LEU A 2 -3.05 6.40 -3.12
C LEU A 2 -3.19 5.41 -4.28
N TYR A 3 -4.26 4.60 -4.28
CA TYR A 3 -4.66 3.80 -5.43
C TYR A 3 -6.15 3.98 -5.75
N PHE A 4 -6.49 4.22 -7.02
CA PHE A 4 -7.85 4.44 -7.51
C PHE A 4 -8.36 3.19 -8.24
N ILE A 5 -9.56 2.72 -7.89
CA ILE A 5 -10.24 1.57 -8.48
C ILE A 5 -11.34 2.07 -9.41
N GLY A 6 -11.25 1.70 -10.69
CA GLY A 6 -12.33 1.81 -11.68
C GLY A 6 -12.52 3.22 -12.28
N ILE A 7 -12.19 3.37 -13.56
CA ILE A 7 -12.72 4.44 -14.41
C ILE A 7 -13.64 3.76 -15.43
N GLU A 8 -14.92 3.63 -15.12
CA GLU A 8 -15.95 3.40 -16.13
C GLU A 8 -16.86 4.62 -16.17
N THR A 9 -16.57 5.52 -17.10
CA THR A 9 -17.45 6.63 -17.45
C THR A 9 -18.58 6.11 -18.34
N TYR A 10 -19.77 5.92 -17.78
CA TYR A 10 -20.98 5.64 -18.55
C TYR A 10 -21.56 6.94 -19.10
N PHE A 11 -21.62 7.07 -20.43
CA PHE A 11 -22.35 8.14 -21.11
C PHE A 11 -23.83 7.77 -21.16
N THR A 12 -24.68 8.41 -20.35
CA THR A 12 -26.13 8.41 -20.56
C THR A 12 -26.61 9.82 -20.92
N ASN A 13 -27.34 9.89 -22.02
CA ASN A 13 -27.73 11.11 -22.71
C ASN A 13 -28.95 11.73 -22.01
N THR A 14 -28.75 12.60 -20.99
CA THR A 14 -29.57 13.80 -20.64
C THR A 14 -29.16 14.41 -19.28
N THR A 15 -28.62 15.64 -19.33
CA THR A 15 -28.67 16.72 -18.32
C THR A 15 -28.21 16.54 -16.86
N LYS A 16 -27.61 15.42 -16.45
CA LYS A 16 -26.85 15.38 -15.18
C LYS A 16 -25.64 14.47 -15.35
N LEU A 17 -24.45 15.05 -15.43
CA LEU A 17 -23.21 14.29 -15.34
C LEU A 17 -23.13 13.74 -13.91
N MET A 18 -23.78 12.60 -13.65
CA MET A 18 -23.58 11.87 -12.40
C MET A 18 -22.17 11.29 -12.48
N ARG A 19 -21.19 12.08 -12.04
CA ARG A 19 -19.81 11.64 -11.94
C ARG A 19 -19.79 10.57 -10.85
N VAL A 20 -19.81 9.30 -11.25
CA VAL A 20 -19.63 8.18 -10.33
C VAL A 20 -18.33 8.47 -9.57
N PRO A 21 -18.38 8.55 -8.23
CA PRO A 21 -17.19 8.89 -7.47
C PRO A 21 -16.13 7.81 -7.69
N LEU A 22 -14.91 8.25 -7.97
CA LEU A 22 -13.74 7.38 -8.06
C LEU A 22 -13.56 6.68 -6.71
N ARG A 23 -13.64 5.35 -6.70
CA ARG A 23 -13.41 4.58 -5.48
C ARG A 23 -11.91 4.52 -5.22
N ALA A 24 -11.48 4.82 -4.00
CA ALA A 24 -10.09 4.83 -3.60
C ALA A 24 -9.84 3.92 -2.40
N VAL A 25 -8.73 3.19 -2.44
CA VAL A 25 -8.19 2.46 -1.29
C VAL A 25 -6.88 3.13 -0.91
N VAL A 26 -6.71 3.41 0.37
CA VAL A 26 -5.49 4.05 0.89
C VAL A 26 -4.53 3.01 1.44
N ALA A 27 -3.29 3.00 0.93
CA ALA A 27 -2.22 2.21 1.50
C ALA A 27 -1.62 2.95 2.72
N LEU A 28 -1.77 2.37 3.90
CA LEU A 28 -1.24 2.87 5.17
C LEU A 28 0.06 2.15 5.52
N SER A 29 1.15 2.90 5.63
CA SER A 29 2.46 2.37 6.00
C SER A 29 2.68 2.27 7.51
N GLY A 30 1.80 2.89 8.32
CA GLY A 30 2.05 3.17 9.74
C GLY A 30 2.72 4.52 9.98
N GLY A 31 3.28 5.15 8.94
CA GLY A 31 3.88 6.48 8.99
C GLY A 31 2.89 7.65 8.87
N VAL A 32 3.31 8.83 9.33
CA VAL A 32 2.50 10.06 9.38
C VAL A 32 1.99 10.52 8.01
N ASP A 33 2.80 10.40 6.97
CA ASP A 33 2.44 10.87 5.61
C ASP A 33 1.22 10.12 5.08
N SER A 34 1.21 8.79 5.21
CA SER A 34 0.07 7.97 4.78
C SER A 34 -1.18 8.26 5.61
N SER A 35 -1.02 8.53 6.89
CA SER A 35 -2.13 8.81 7.81
C SER A 35 -2.79 10.16 7.51
N VAL A 36 -1.98 11.21 7.31
CA VAL A 36 -2.48 12.54 6.95
C VAL A 36 -3.10 12.51 5.55
N ALA A 37 -2.48 11.84 4.58
CA ALA A 37 -3.06 11.68 3.25
C ALA A 37 -4.43 11.00 3.30
N ALA A 38 -4.57 9.91 4.05
CA ALA A 38 -5.85 9.23 4.25
C ALA A 38 -6.89 10.14 4.92
N ALA A 39 -6.52 10.86 5.97
CA ALA A 39 -7.41 11.79 6.66
C ALA A 39 -7.91 12.92 5.75
N LEU A 40 -7.03 13.47 4.91
CA LEU A 40 -7.40 14.51 3.94
C LEU A 40 -8.37 13.98 2.88
N LEU A 41 -8.18 12.76 2.39
CA LEU A 41 -9.07 12.16 1.40
C LEU A 41 -10.43 11.80 1.98
N VAL A 42 -10.48 11.28 3.21
CA VAL A 42 -11.75 11.03 3.90
C VAL A 42 -12.50 12.34 4.13
N LYS A 43 -11.78 13.41 4.52
CA LYS A 43 -12.39 14.71 4.83
C LYS A 43 -12.82 15.50 3.59
N TYR A 44 -12.04 15.47 2.51
CA TYR A 44 -12.21 16.36 1.35
C TYR A 44 -12.37 15.63 0.02
N GLY A 45 -12.11 14.33 -0.07
CA GLY A 45 -12.13 13.56 -1.31
C GLY A 45 -13.46 13.62 -2.05
N ARG A 46 -14.58 13.61 -1.31
CA ARG A 46 -15.92 13.71 -1.90
C ARG A 46 -16.14 15.03 -2.67
N HIS A 47 -15.47 16.12 -2.29
CA HIS A 47 -15.56 17.40 -3.00
C HIS A 47 -14.91 17.35 -4.39
N VAL A 48 -13.95 16.43 -4.58
CA VAL A 48 -13.25 16.21 -5.86
C VAL A 48 -13.69 14.91 -6.54
N GLY A 49 -14.79 14.30 -6.09
CA GLY A 49 -15.35 13.09 -6.68
C GLY A 49 -14.59 11.82 -6.36
N VAL A 50 -13.95 11.73 -5.19
CA VAL A 50 -13.25 10.54 -4.68
C VAL A 50 -13.96 10.01 -3.44
N ASP A 51 -14.29 8.71 -3.42
CA ASP A 51 -14.83 8.02 -2.26
C ASP A 51 -13.82 7.01 -1.73
N VAL A 52 -13.35 7.21 -0.49
CA VAL A 52 -12.40 6.29 0.14
C VAL A 52 -13.19 5.11 0.72
N VAL A 53 -12.99 3.93 0.13
CA VAL A 53 -13.78 2.73 0.45
C VAL A 53 -13.08 1.79 1.42
N GLY A 54 -11.80 2.03 1.71
CA GLY A 54 -11.04 1.23 2.66
C GLY A 54 -9.58 1.63 2.75
N ALA A 55 -8.90 0.99 3.70
CA ALA A 55 -7.49 1.15 3.97
C ALA A 55 -6.81 -0.22 4.00
N ALA A 56 -5.53 -0.27 3.64
CA ALA A 56 -4.76 -1.50 3.71
C ALA A 56 -3.29 -1.27 4.06
N HIS A 57 -2.69 -2.24 4.76
CA HIS A 57 -1.27 -2.27 5.09
C HIS A 57 -0.58 -3.45 4.39
N MET A 58 0.63 -3.23 3.89
CA MET A 58 1.43 -4.24 3.19
C MET A 58 2.61 -4.66 4.07
N THR A 59 2.72 -5.96 4.36
CA THR A 59 3.95 -6.55 4.91
C THR A 59 4.75 -7.15 3.77
N ASN A 60 5.88 -6.51 3.48
CA ASN A 60 6.79 -6.90 2.39
C ASN A 60 8.08 -7.55 2.91
N TRP A 61 8.30 -7.52 4.21
CA TRP A 61 9.45 -8.06 4.91
C TRP A 61 9.02 -8.34 6.35
N SER A 62 9.50 -9.42 6.96
CA SER A 62 9.13 -9.78 8.32
C SER A 62 10.36 -10.04 9.19
N ALA A 63 10.23 -9.89 10.51
CA ALA A 63 11.29 -10.26 11.43
C ALA A 63 11.64 -11.77 11.36
N ALA A 64 10.71 -12.61 10.87
CA ALA A 64 11.00 -14.02 10.61
C ALA A 64 11.99 -14.21 9.45
N SER A 65 11.99 -13.32 8.46
CA SER A 65 12.98 -13.34 7.36
C SER A 65 14.39 -12.89 7.78
N GLU A 66 14.54 -12.29 8.96
CA GLU A 66 15.83 -11.95 9.57
C GLU A 66 16.37 -13.06 10.49
N ALA A 67 15.56 -14.08 10.81
CA ALA A 67 15.92 -15.12 11.78
C ALA A 67 16.95 -16.14 11.25
N ASP A 68 17.15 -16.21 9.93
CA ASP A 68 18.21 -17.00 9.32
C ASP A 68 19.56 -16.26 9.39
N GLY A 69 20.10 -16.12 10.62
CA GLY A 69 21.48 -15.69 10.87
C GLY A 69 21.68 -14.42 11.72
N ALA A 70 20.62 -13.75 12.17
CA ALA A 70 20.73 -12.63 13.10
C ALA A 70 20.74 -13.09 14.57
N ASP A 71 21.51 -12.40 15.41
CA ASP A 71 21.49 -12.55 16.86
C ASP A 71 20.07 -12.30 17.39
N SER A 72 19.47 -13.36 17.96
CA SER A 72 18.15 -13.36 18.62
C SER A 72 17.99 -12.34 19.76
N SER A 73 19.05 -11.60 20.12
CA SER A 73 19.03 -10.52 21.12
C SER A 73 18.61 -9.15 20.57
N ALA A 74 18.59 -8.96 19.24
CA ALA A 74 18.13 -7.70 18.65
C ALA A 74 16.59 -7.61 18.71
N PRO A 75 16.01 -6.49 19.20
CA PRO A 75 14.56 -6.32 19.20
C PRO A 75 14.04 -6.42 17.75
N PRO A 76 12.88 -7.05 17.51
CA PRO A 76 12.34 -7.18 16.16
C PRO A 76 12.16 -5.78 15.56
N LEU A 77 13.02 -5.45 14.61
CA LEU A 77 13.00 -4.17 13.92
C LEU A 77 11.77 -4.13 13.00
N GLY A 78 10.85 -3.21 13.30
CA GLY A 78 10.04 -2.54 12.27
C GLY A 78 8.60 -3.01 12.08
N CYS A 79 8.33 -4.27 11.74
CA CYS A 79 7.07 -4.54 11.02
C CYS A 79 5.80 -4.69 11.86
N GLY A 80 5.89 -5.10 13.13
CA GLY A 80 4.70 -5.30 13.97
C GLY A 80 4.01 -3.98 14.33
N ALA A 81 4.79 -3.00 14.81
CA ALA A 81 4.27 -1.71 15.26
C ALA A 81 3.66 -0.88 14.12
N GLU A 82 4.23 -0.96 12.91
CA GLU A 82 3.72 -0.24 11.74
C GLU A 82 2.31 -0.69 11.33
N LYS A 83 2.06 -2.00 11.36
CA LYS A 83 0.73 -2.57 11.10
C LYS A 83 -0.27 -2.12 12.15
N ASP A 84 0.10 -2.15 13.43
CA ASP A 84 -0.79 -1.74 14.53
C ASP A 84 -1.11 -0.24 14.44
N LEU A 85 -0.12 0.60 14.10
CA LEU A 85 -0.33 2.02 13.85
C LEU A 85 -1.24 2.26 12.63
N ALA A 86 -1.06 1.50 11.54
CA ALA A 86 -1.91 1.58 10.37
C ALA A 86 -3.37 1.19 10.68
N ALA A 87 -3.56 0.12 11.46
CA ALA A 87 -4.88 -0.30 11.93
C ALA A 87 -5.54 0.77 12.80
N ALA A 88 -4.81 1.34 13.78
CA ALA A 88 -5.31 2.41 14.64
C ALA A 88 -5.72 3.66 13.85
N VAL A 89 -5.00 4.01 12.78
CA VAL A 89 -5.36 5.11 11.87
C VAL A 89 -6.62 4.78 11.08
N ALA A 90 -6.73 3.57 10.53
CA ALA A 90 -7.92 3.12 9.79
C ALA A 90 -9.17 3.15 10.69
N ASP A 91 -9.05 2.66 11.92
CA ASP A 91 -10.11 2.69 12.93
C ASP A 91 -10.53 4.12 13.26
N ARG A 92 -9.56 5.02 13.45
CA ARG A 92 -9.82 6.44 13.73
C ARG A 92 -10.58 7.12 12.59
N LEU A 93 -10.31 6.71 11.35
CA LEU A 93 -10.97 7.19 10.13
C LEU A 93 -12.23 6.40 9.76
N ARG A 94 -12.59 5.35 10.52
CA ARG A 94 -13.73 4.45 10.27
C ARG A 94 -13.69 3.80 8.88
N LEU A 95 -12.51 3.37 8.46
CA LEU A 95 -12.31 2.68 7.19
C LEU A 95 -12.17 1.16 7.42
N PRO A 96 -12.78 0.30 6.58
CA PRO A 96 -12.44 -1.11 6.55
C PRO A 96 -10.94 -1.29 6.34
N PHE A 97 -10.29 -2.10 7.17
CA PHE A 97 -8.85 -2.31 7.16
C PHE A 97 -8.48 -3.71 6.70
N HIS A 98 -7.59 -3.80 5.71
CA HIS A 98 -7.05 -5.07 5.23
C HIS A 98 -5.54 -5.14 5.44
N HIS A 99 -5.04 -6.32 5.76
CA HIS A 99 -3.61 -6.60 5.81
C HIS A 99 -3.26 -7.52 4.63
N CYS A 100 -2.20 -7.16 3.91
CA CYS A 100 -1.73 -7.88 2.72
C CYS A 100 -0.28 -8.30 2.94
N GLU A 101 0.06 -9.53 2.57
CA GLU A 101 1.43 -10.05 2.64
C GLU A 101 2.01 -10.19 1.23
N PHE A 102 3.14 -9.54 0.98
CA PHE A 102 3.86 -9.58 -0.30
C PHE A 102 5.34 -9.90 -0.13
N GLU A 103 5.72 -10.52 0.98
CA GLU A 103 7.12 -10.84 1.31
C GLU A 103 7.80 -11.71 0.26
N ALA A 104 7.14 -12.79 -0.19
CA ALA A 104 7.68 -13.67 -1.23
C ALA A 104 7.86 -12.95 -2.58
N ASP A 105 6.91 -12.08 -2.94
CA ASP A 105 6.98 -11.25 -4.15
C ASP A 105 8.10 -10.22 -4.03
N PHE A 106 8.21 -9.53 -2.89
CA PHE A 106 9.26 -8.55 -2.63
C PHE A 106 10.65 -9.20 -2.69
N PHE A 107 10.83 -10.37 -2.06
CA PHE A 107 12.09 -11.11 -2.08
C PHE A 107 12.51 -11.43 -3.52
N THR A 108 11.59 -11.95 -4.31
CA THR A 108 11.85 -12.44 -5.67
C THR A 108 12.04 -11.30 -6.67
N LEU A 109 11.20 -10.26 -6.59
CA LEU A 109 11.11 -9.21 -7.60
C LEU A 109 11.97 -7.99 -7.27
N VAL A 110 12.28 -7.74 -5.99
CA VAL A 110 13.01 -6.55 -5.54
C VAL A 110 14.35 -6.94 -4.91
N PHE A 111 14.32 -7.76 -3.86
CA PHE A 111 15.51 -8.02 -3.04
C PHE A 111 16.59 -8.80 -3.81
N ARG A 112 16.28 -9.99 -4.33
CA ARG A 112 17.27 -10.82 -5.04
C ARG A 112 17.92 -10.10 -6.22
N PRO A 113 17.17 -9.42 -7.13
CA PRO A 113 17.79 -8.65 -8.22
C PRO A 113 18.69 -7.51 -7.72
N THR A 114 18.33 -6.87 -6.60
CA THR A 114 19.14 -5.80 -6.00
C THR A 114 20.47 -6.34 -5.48
N VAL A 115 20.44 -7.48 -4.77
CA VAL A 115 21.65 -8.17 -4.28
C VAL A 115 22.54 -8.62 -5.44
N ASP A 116 21.97 -9.19 -6.49
CA ASP A 116 22.72 -9.66 -7.66
C ASP A 116 23.39 -8.48 -8.39
N ALA A 117 22.71 -7.33 -8.50
CA ALA A 117 23.28 -6.12 -9.06
C ALA A 117 24.47 -5.60 -8.24
N PHE A 118 24.36 -5.58 -6.91
CA PHE A 118 25.47 -5.19 -6.04
C PHE A 118 26.65 -6.15 -6.12
N ARG A 119 26.41 -7.47 -6.20
CA ARG A 119 27.47 -8.48 -6.41
C ARG A 119 28.21 -8.28 -7.74
N GLY A 120 27.50 -7.80 -8.76
CA GLY A 120 28.09 -7.42 -10.05
C GLY A 120 28.81 -6.06 -10.06
N GLY A 121 28.90 -5.37 -8.92
CA GLY A 121 29.50 -4.02 -8.81
C GLY A 121 28.58 -2.89 -9.30
N GLY A 122 27.31 -3.19 -9.59
CA GLY A 122 26.31 -2.19 -9.95
C GLY A 122 25.75 -1.46 -8.73
N SER A 123 24.97 -0.42 -8.99
CA SER A 123 24.16 0.26 -7.97
C SER A 123 22.69 0.19 -8.37
N ALA A 124 21.89 -0.55 -7.59
CA ALA A 124 20.46 -0.71 -7.82
C ALA A 124 19.65 0.14 -6.83
N ASN A 125 18.53 0.70 -7.31
CA ASN A 125 17.55 1.37 -6.46
C ASN A 125 16.33 0.44 -6.22
N PRO A 126 16.27 -0.27 -5.07
CA PRO A 126 15.18 -1.20 -4.79
C PRO A 126 13.82 -0.51 -4.67
N ASP A 127 13.76 0.77 -4.27
CA ASP A 127 12.49 1.49 -4.08
C ASP A 127 11.75 1.74 -5.40
N CYS A 128 12.50 2.01 -6.48
CA CYS A 128 11.91 2.14 -7.81
C CYS A 128 11.22 0.83 -8.24
N VAL A 129 11.87 -0.30 -7.98
CA VAL A 129 11.34 -1.63 -8.32
C VAL A 129 10.19 -2.00 -7.40
N CYS A 130 10.29 -1.73 -6.10
CA CYS A 130 9.22 -1.93 -5.12
C CYS A 130 7.96 -1.14 -5.48
N ASN A 131 8.09 0.13 -5.87
CA ASN A 131 6.97 0.93 -6.33
C ASN A 131 6.29 0.29 -7.54
N ARG A 132 7.08 -0.10 -8.56
CA ARG A 132 6.57 -0.70 -9.79
C ARG A 132 5.92 -2.06 -9.56
N ALA A 133 6.60 -2.97 -8.87
CA ALA A 133 6.23 -4.38 -8.78
C ALA A 133 5.32 -4.67 -7.58
N ILE A 134 5.46 -3.96 -6.46
CA ILE A 134 4.68 -4.24 -5.25
C ILE A 134 3.56 -3.22 -5.09
N LYS A 135 3.89 -1.94 -4.96
CA LYS A 135 2.89 -0.90 -4.60
C LYS A 135 1.88 -0.63 -5.72
N PHE A 136 2.33 -0.61 -6.97
CA PHE A 136 1.48 -0.27 -8.13
C PHE A 136 1.13 -1.46 -9.02
N ASP A 137 1.54 -2.69 -8.65
CA ASP A 137 1.11 -3.93 -9.31
C ASP A 137 0.44 -4.90 -8.32
N ARG A 138 1.19 -5.58 -7.45
CA ARG A 138 0.60 -6.55 -6.50
C ARG A 138 -0.50 -5.95 -5.62
N PHE A 139 -0.22 -4.82 -4.99
CA PHE A 139 -1.20 -4.12 -4.14
C PHE A 139 -2.37 -3.57 -4.95
N ALA A 140 -2.10 -3.03 -6.13
CA ALA A 140 -3.11 -2.55 -7.07
C ALA A 140 -4.10 -3.66 -7.47
N HIS A 141 -3.61 -4.87 -7.72
CA HIS A 141 -4.43 -6.05 -7.99
C HIS A 141 -5.20 -6.53 -6.75
N HIS A 142 -4.58 -6.52 -5.58
CA HIS A 142 -5.25 -6.86 -4.32
C HIS A 142 -6.41 -5.90 -4.03
N ALA A 143 -6.18 -4.59 -4.12
CA ALA A 143 -7.16 -3.57 -3.84
C ALA A 143 -8.43 -3.71 -4.70
N ARG A 144 -8.28 -3.97 -6.01
CA ARG A 144 -9.40 -4.20 -6.93
C ARG A 144 -10.25 -5.43 -6.60
N ARG A 145 -9.68 -6.42 -5.88
CA ARG A 145 -10.36 -7.67 -5.53
C ARG A 145 -10.99 -7.63 -4.15
N ALA A 146 -10.35 -6.93 -3.22
CA ALA A 146 -10.74 -6.90 -1.81
C ALA A 146 -11.75 -5.79 -1.46
N PHE A 147 -11.91 -4.76 -2.30
CA PHE A 147 -12.77 -3.59 -2.07
C PHE A 147 -13.63 -3.27 -3.29
#